data_AF-A0A059WUE2-F1
#
_entry.id   AF-A0A059WUE2-F1
#
_cell.length_a   1.000
_cell.length_b   1.000
_cell.length_c   1.000
_cell.angle_alpha   90.00
_cell.angle_beta   90.00
_cell.angle_gamma   90.00
#
_symmetry.space_group_name_H-M   'P 1'
#
loop_
_entity.id
_entity.type
_entity.pdbx_description
1 polymer ?
#
loop_
_entity_poly.entity_id
_entity_poly.type
_entity_poly.pdbx_seq_one_letter_code
_entity_poly.pdbx_strand_id
1 'polypeptide(L)'
;DNIVAMWVPKAPARAGSQYRLRYRLHWLADEPYPTQLARCVATRMGNGGQPGQPRPRGVRKFMVEFKGGPLEKLPFGTKPEAVLSSSRGTFSYVFTEAVPNGVPGHWRAQFDLTVDGKEPVDMRLFLRVDGKPLSETWLYQYHPFQSPVGPVAS
;
A
#
# COMPACT_ATOMS: atom_id res chain seq x y z
N ASP A 1 4.88 12.11 19.98
CA ASP A 1 5.69 11.97 18.77
C ASP A 1 6.30 10.57 18.77
N ASN A 2 6.01 9.77 17.76
CA ASN A 2 6.46 8.36 17.65
C ASN A 2 6.94 8.02 16.23
N ILE A 3 7.14 9.02 15.36
CA ILE A 3 7.60 8.85 13.98
C ILE A 3 8.74 9.84 13.72
N VAL A 4 9.90 9.31 13.35
CA VAL A 4 11.08 10.11 12.96
C VAL A 4 11.46 9.76 11.52
N ALA A 5 11.68 10.78 10.70
CA ALA A 5 12.20 10.63 9.35
C ALA A 5 13.40 11.57 9.16
N MET A 6 14.52 11.02 8.71
CA MET A 6 15.75 11.77 8.46
C MET A 6 16.56 11.11 7.36
N TRP A 7 17.34 11.91 6.64
CA TRP A 7 18.38 11.37 5.78
C TRP A 7 19.60 10.99 6.64
N VAL A 8 20.12 9.78 6.44
CA VAL A 8 21.32 9.28 7.12
C VAL A 8 22.40 9.02 6.07
N PRO A 9 23.61 9.61 6.20
CA PRO A 9 24.72 9.31 5.32
C PRO A 9 25.07 7.81 5.34
N LYS A 10 25.48 7.26 4.19
CA LYS A 10 25.89 5.86 4.10
C LYS A 10 27.13 5.54 4.96
N ALA A 11 28.09 6.47 5.04
CA ALA A 11 29.31 6.29 5.81
C ALA A 11 29.10 6.71 7.28
N PRO A 12 29.69 6.01 8.25
CA PRO A 12 29.64 6.43 9.65
C PRO A 12 30.23 7.83 9.84
N ALA A 13 29.55 8.68 10.61
CA ALA A 13 30.13 9.93 11.09
C ALA A 13 31.22 9.61 12.12
N ARG A 14 32.48 9.88 11.80
CA ARG A 14 33.64 9.71 12.70
C ARG A 14 34.10 11.06 13.23
N ALA A 15 34.86 11.07 14.33
CA ALA A 15 35.49 12.29 14.83
C ALA A 15 36.26 13.01 13.70
N GLY A 16 36.04 14.32 13.55
CA GLY A 16 36.60 15.12 12.47
C GLY A 16 35.81 15.11 11.15
N SER A 17 34.74 14.32 11.03
CA SER A 17 33.87 14.36 9.84
C SER A 17 33.04 15.65 9.81
N GLN A 18 32.89 16.24 8.62
CA GLN A 18 32.05 17.40 8.40
C GLN A 18 31.05 17.14 7.27
N TYR A 19 29.78 17.47 7.49
CA TYR A 19 28.73 17.43 6.48
C TYR A 19 28.13 18.83 6.32
N ARG A 20 28.07 19.33 5.08
CA ARG A 20 27.38 20.59 4.75
C ARG A 20 26.09 20.26 4.03
N LEU A 21 24.96 20.43 4.70
CA LEU A 21 23.62 20.16 4.16
C LEU A 21 22.88 21.47 3.91
N ARG A 22 22.23 21.60 2.75
CA ARG A 22 21.34 22.70 2.41
C ARG A 22 20.03 22.11 1.93
N TYR A 23 18.93 22.42 2.61
CA TYR A 23 17.61 21.88 2.30
C TYR A 23 16.54 22.96 2.46
N ARG A 24 15.35 22.69 1.91
CA ARG A 24 14.13 23.49 2.10
C ARG A 24 13.06 22.57 2.65
N LEU A 25 12.39 23.01 3.70
CA LEU A 25 11.22 22.33 4.26
C LEU A 25 9.98 23.10 3.84
N HIS A 26 8.91 22.35 3.54
CA HIS A 26 7.60 22.87 3.17
C HIS A 26 6.59 22.40 4.22
N TRP A 27 5.81 23.31 4.79
CA TRP A 27 4.72 23.01 5.72
C TRP A 27 3.41 23.33 5.01
N LEU A 28 2.87 22.34 4.32
CA LEU A 28 1.70 22.48 3.46
C LEU A 28 0.72 21.34 3.76
N ALA A 29 -0.54 21.51 3.38
CA ALA A 29 -1.53 20.44 3.45
C ALA A 29 -1.27 19.34 2.40
N ASP A 30 -0.61 19.69 1.30
CA ASP A 30 -0.32 18.80 0.17
C ASP A 30 1.16 18.83 -0.23
N GLU A 31 1.60 17.76 -0.90
CA GLU A 31 2.94 17.62 -1.46
C GLU A 31 3.28 18.78 -2.43
N PRO A 32 4.31 19.60 -2.17
CA PRO A 32 4.69 20.74 -3.01
C PRO A 32 5.10 20.35 -4.44
N TYR A 33 5.57 19.13 -4.66
CA TYR A 33 5.98 18.63 -5.99
C TYR A 33 5.22 17.34 -6.33
N PRO A 34 3.92 17.44 -6.65
CA PRO A 34 3.09 16.26 -6.86
C PRO A 34 3.56 15.47 -8.07
N THR A 35 3.51 14.13 -7.95
CA THR A 35 3.69 13.22 -9.08
C THR A 35 2.52 13.32 -10.05
N GLN A 36 2.77 12.99 -11.32
CA GLN A 36 1.72 12.82 -12.32
C GLN A 36 0.95 11.50 -12.17
N LEU A 37 1.43 10.57 -11.32
CA LEU A 37 0.81 9.27 -11.06
C LEU A 37 -0.35 9.39 -10.07
N ALA A 38 -1.24 8.39 -10.06
CA ALA A 38 -2.24 8.25 -9.01
C ALA A 38 -1.56 8.04 -7.65
N ARG A 39 -2.09 8.68 -6.61
CA ARG A 39 -1.57 8.59 -5.23
C ARG A 39 -2.40 7.62 -4.41
N CYS A 40 -1.77 6.90 -3.47
CA CYS A 40 -2.48 6.14 -2.46
C CYS A 40 -3.23 7.11 -1.54
N VAL A 41 -4.55 6.99 -1.48
CA VAL A 41 -5.42 7.86 -0.67
C VAL A 41 -6.00 7.16 0.56
N ALA A 42 -6.01 5.82 0.56
CA ALA A 42 -6.42 5.06 1.74
C ALA A 42 -5.79 3.67 1.74
N THR A 43 -5.48 3.19 2.95
CA THR A 43 -5.15 1.79 3.22
C THR A 43 -6.09 1.29 4.30
N ARG A 44 -6.82 0.22 4.02
CA ARG A 44 -7.68 -0.45 4.99
C ARG A 44 -7.26 -1.91 5.11
N MET A 45 -7.42 -2.43 6.31
CA MET A 45 -7.01 -3.78 6.67
C MET A 45 -8.13 -4.46 7.47
N GLY A 46 -8.39 -5.73 7.16
CA GLY A 46 -9.47 -6.50 7.78
C GLY A 46 -9.18 -7.99 7.81
N ASN A 47 -10.07 -8.80 8.36
CA ASN A 47 -9.90 -10.25 8.32
C ASN A 47 -10.00 -10.76 6.87
N GLY A 48 -9.06 -11.62 6.47
CA GLY A 48 -9.04 -12.27 5.17
C GLY A 48 -10.01 -13.44 5.05
N GLY A 49 -10.05 -14.02 3.86
CA GLY A 49 -10.93 -15.14 3.53
C GLY A 49 -12.07 -14.76 2.60
N GLN A 50 -12.73 -15.82 2.10
CA GLN A 50 -13.86 -15.71 1.19
C GLN A 50 -15.12 -15.28 1.95
N PRO A 51 -15.92 -14.32 1.42
CA PRO A 51 -17.23 -14.03 1.96
C PRO A 51 -18.10 -15.29 2.04
N GLY A 52 -18.78 -15.47 3.18
CA GLY A 52 -19.66 -16.63 3.42
C GLY A 52 -18.96 -17.91 3.88
N GLN A 53 -17.62 -17.93 3.99
CA GLN A 53 -16.86 -19.08 4.49
C GLN A 53 -16.31 -18.82 5.91
N PRO A 54 -15.99 -19.87 6.68
CA PRO A 54 -15.26 -19.72 7.94
C PRO A 54 -13.97 -18.93 7.74
N ARG A 55 -13.71 -17.95 8.62
CA ARG A 55 -12.55 -17.08 8.50
C ARG A 55 -11.26 -17.86 8.76
N PRO A 56 -10.34 -17.93 7.78
CA PRO A 56 -9.08 -18.62 7.98
C PRO A 56 -8.19 -17.86 8.96
N ARG A 57 -7.46 -18.60 9.81
CA ARG A 57 -6.42 -18.02 10.67
C ARG A 57 -5.23 -17.58 9.82
N GLY A 58 -4.58 -16.49 10.21
CA GLY A 58 -3.35 -16.02 9.55
C GLY A 58 -3.55 -15.34 8.19
N VAL A 59 -4.80 -15.08 7.77
CA VAL A 59 -5.09 -14.38 6.52
C VAL A 59 -5.56 -12.96 6.79
N ARG A 60 -4.91 -12.00 6.12
CA ARG A 60 -5.17 -10.57 6.28
C ARG A 60 -5.61 -9.97 4.96
N LYS A 61 -6.79 -9.33 4.95
CA LYS A 61 -7.28 -8.59 3.78
C LYS A 61 -6.72 -7.18 3.79
N PHE A 62 -6.25 -6.73 2.63
CA PHE A 62 -5.87 -5.35 2.37
C PHE A 62 -6.76 -4.77 1.27
N MET A 63 -7.14 -3.52 1.46
CA MET A 63 -7.77 -2.67 0.46
C MET A 63 -6.96 -1.39 0.36
N VAL A 64 -6.30 -1.19 -0.78
CA VAL A 64 -5.46 -0.01 -1.04
C VAL A 64 -6.12 0.78 -2.16
N GLU A 65 -6.46 2.04 -1.88
CA GLU A 65 -7.15 2.91 -2.81
C GLU A 65 -6.19 3.94 -3.41
N PHE A 66 -6.22 4.07 -4.73
CA PHE A 66 -5.43 5.02 -5.51
C PHE A 66 -6.36 5.99 -6.22
N LYS A 67 -5.96 7.26 -6.29
CA LYS A 67 -6.75 8.31 -6.94
C LYS A 67 -5.91 9.25 -7.78
N GLY A 68 -6.45 9.63 -8.93
CA GLY A 68 -5.93 10.68 -9.80
C GLY A 68 -5.00 10.18 -10.89
N GLY A 69 -4.26 11.10 -11.51
CA GLY A 69 -3.25 10.78 -12.53
C GLY A 69 -3.82 10.01 -13.73
N PRO A 70 -3.10 9.02 -14.28
CA PRO A 70 -3.55 8.24 -15.42
C PRO A 70 -4.87 7.47 -15.21
N LEU A 71 -5.25 7.19 -13.95
CA LEU A 71 -6.47 6.43 -13.65
C LEU A 71 -7.75 7.16 -14.09
N GLU A 72 -7.74 8.49 -14.14
CA GLU A 72 -8.90 9.30 -14.57
C GLU A 72 -9.23 9.12 -16.05
N LYS A 73 -8.24 8.69 -16.85
CA LYS A 73 -8.33 8.55 -18.31
C LYS A 73 -8.37 7.09 -18.75
N LEU A 74 -8.55 6.15 -17.82
CA LEU A 74 -8.68 4.74 -18.17
C LEU A 74 -9.92 4.53 -19.05
N PRO A 75 -9.76 3.87 -20.22
CA PRO A 75 -10.91 3.53 -21.06
C PRO A 75 -11.92 2.66 -20.31
N PHE A 76 -13.19 2.79 -20.67
CA PHE A 76 -14.24 1.94 -20.11
C PHE A 76 -13.91 0.46 -20.33
N GLY A 77 -14.09 -0.35 -19.28
CA GLY A 77 -13.80 -1.79 -19.30
C GLY A 77 -12.33 -2.15 -19.04
N THR A 78 -11.39 -1.19 -19.11
CA THR A 78 -9.99 -1.45 -18.76
C THR A 78 -9.82 -1.55 -17.25
N LYS A 79 -9.36 -2.70 -16.76
CA LYS A 79 -8.99 -2.90 -15.35
C LYS A 79 -7.47 -2.82 -15.20
N PRO A 80 -6.93 -1.95 -14.33
CA PRO A 80 -5.52 -1.90 -14.06
C PRO A 80 -5.06 -3.18 -13.33
N GLU A 81 -3.87 -3.66 -13.65
CA GLU A 81 -3.24 -4.78 -12.94
C GLU A 81 -2.67 -4.28 -11.61
N ALA A 82 -2.94 -5.01 -10.52
CA ALA A 82 -2.27 -4.81 -9.24
C ALA A 82 -0.96 -5.61 -9.20
N VAL A 83 0.17 -4.94 -9.31
CA VAL A 83 1.50 -5.57 -9.24
C VAL A 83 1.94 -5.63 -7.79
N LEU A 84 1.92 -6.84 -7.22
CA LEU A 84 2.20 -7.11 -5.82
C LEU A 84 3.54 -7.85 -5.64
N SER A 85 4.24 -7.51 -4.56
CA SER A 85 5.37 -8.29 -4.06
C SER A 85 5.43 -8.21 -2.53
N SER A 86 5.90 -9.27 -1.89
CA SER A 86 6.18 -9.30 -0.46
C SER A 86 7.53 -9.94 -0.16
N SER A 87 8.10 -9.62 1.01
CA SER A 87 9.30 -10.30 1.51
C SER A 87 9.04 -11.75 1.92
N ARG A 88 7.80 -12.07 2.32
CA ARG A 88 7.33 -13.42 2.62
C ARG A 88 5.80 -13.52 2.56
N GLY A 89 5.30 -14.75 2.67
CA GLY A 89 3.86 -15.05 2.57
C GLY A 89 3.41 -15.14 1.11
N THR A 90 2.11 -15.38 0.94
CA THR A 90 1.50 -15.54 -0.38
C THR A 90 0.26 -14.68 -0.52
N PHE A 91 -0.01 -14.25 -1.76
CA PHE A 91 -1.19 -13.47 -2.09
C PHE A 91 -2.30 -14.36 -2.65
N SER A 92 -3.53 -14.03 -2.29
CA SER A 92 -4.75 -14.59 -2.89
C SER A 92 -5.81 -13.51 -3.02
N TYR A 93 -6.94 -13.79 -3.69
CA TYR A 93 -8.04 -12.82 -3.87
C TYR A 93 -7.59 -11.45 -4.41
N VAL A 94 -6.62 -11.45 -5.33
CA VAL A 94 -6.05 -10.24 -5.92
C VAL A 94 -6.95 -9.75 -7.05
N PHE A 95 -7.51 -8.54 -6.91
CA PHE A 95 -8.20 -7.88 -8.01
C PHE A 95 -8.26 -6.37 -7.81
N THR A 96 -8.62 -5.66 -8.88
CA THR A 96 -8.85 -4.23 -8.89
C THR A 96 -10.28 -3.91 -9.33
N GLU A 97 -10.83 -2.85 -8.77
CA GLU A 97 -12.15 -2.34 -9.11
C GLU A 97 -12.19 -0.82 -8.93
N ALA A 98 -13.06 -0.16 -9.69
CA ALA A 98 -13.37 1.24 -9.45
C ALA A 98 -14.15 1.36 -8.13
N VAL A 99 -13.85 2.38 -7.33
CA VAL A 99 -14.62 2.65 -6.11
C VAL A 99 -16.00 3.17 -6.51
N PRO A 100 -17.12 2.59 -6.02
CA PRO A 100 -18.47 2.95 -6.45
C PRO A 100 -18.97 4.23 -5.77
N ASN A 101 -18.25 5.34 -5.97
CA ASN A 101 -18.56 6.65 -5.40
C ASN A 101 -18.76 7.75 -6.45
N GLY A 102 -18.79 7.37 -7.74
CA GLY A 102 -18.95 8.31 -8.86
C GLY A 102 -17.74 9.21 -9.12
N VAL A 103 -16.58 8.94 -8.50
CA VAL A 103 -15.37 9.75 -8.67
C VAL A 103 -14.45 9.12 -9.71
N PRO A 104 -14.20 9.77 -10.87
CA PRO A 104 -13.27 9.29 -11.87
C PRO A 104 -11.87 9.05 -11.29
N GLY A 105 -11.20 8.01 -11.80
CA GLY A 105 -9.84 7.68 -11.40
C GLY A 105 -9.67 7.22 -9.95
N HIS A 106 -10.74 6.95 -9.21
CA HIS A 106 -10.68 6.34 -7.88
C HIS A 106 -10.80 4.82 -8.00
N TRP A 107 -9.69 4.12 -7.77
CA TRP A 107 -9.59 2.67 -7.88
C TRP A 107 -9.11 2.03 -6.59
N ARG A 108 -9.55 0.81 -6.35
CA ARG A 108 -9.11 -0.02 -5.23
C ARG A 108 -8.44 -1.27 -5.75
N ALA A 109 -7.29 -1.61 -5.18
CA ALA A 109 -6.73 -2.95 -5.20
C ALA A 109 -7.12 -3.68 -3.91
N GLN A 110 -7.64 -4.89 -4.06
CA GLN A 110 -7.91 -5.79 -2.96
C GLN A 110 -7.02 -7.03 -3.09
N PHE A 111 -6.49 -7.50 -1.97
CA PHE A 111 -5.78 -8.78 -1.89
C PHE A 111 -5.81 -9.33 -0.46
N ASP A 112 -5.68 -10.64 -0.35
CA ASP A 112 -5.45 -11.35 0.90
C ASP A 112 -3.98 -11.76 0.98
N LEU A 113 -3.33 -11.45 2.11
CA LEU A 113 -2.01 -11.95 2.48
C LEU A 113 -2.16 -13.09 3.48
N THR A 114 -1.62 -14.25 3.13
CA THR A 114 -1.43 -15.38 4.05
C THR A 114 0.02 -15.42 4.48
N VAL A 115 0.27 -15.37 5.78
CA VAL A 115 1.64 -15.37 6.32
C VAL A 115 1.69 -15.96 7.72
N ASP A 116 2.71 -16.77 7.95
CA ASP A 116 3.02 -17.35 9.26
C ASP A 116 4.03 -16.50 10.05
N GLY A 117 4.06 -16.74 11.36
CA GLY A 117 4.97 -16.08 12.29
C GLY A 117 4.60 -14.64 12.63
N LYS A 118 5.45 -14.00 13.43
CA LYS A 118 5.24 -12.65 13.98
C LYS A 118 6.16 -11.58 13.37
N GLU A 119 7.13 -12.00 12.56
CA GLU A 119 8.09 -11.08 11.96
C GLU A 119 7.40 -10.09 11.01
N PRO A 120 7.98 -8.92 10.71
CA PRO A 120 7.42 -7.97 9.76
C PRO A 120 7.42 -8.46 8.31
N VAL A 121 6.39 -8.13 7.55
CA VAL A 121 6.26 -8.39 6.11
C VAL A 121 6.35 -7.07 5.37
N ASP A 122 7.38 -6.89 4.55
CA ASP A 122 7.47 -5.74 3.66
C ASP A 122 6.69 -6.05 2.38
N MET A 123 5.80 -5.15 2.00
CA MET A 123 4.96 -5.27 0.82
C MET A 123 5.11 -4.07 -0.09
N ARG A 124 4.98 -4.33 -1.39
CA ARG A 124 4.93 -3.31 -2.44
C ARG A 124 3.70 -3.56 -3.31
N LEU A 125 3.03 -2.47 -3.68
CA LEU A 125 1.91 -2.47 -4.62
C LEU A 125 1.98 -1.24 -5.51
N PHE A 126 1.72 -1.41 -6.80
CA PHE A 126 1.34 -0.32 -7.69
C PHE A 126 0.37 -0.83 -8.77
N LEU A 127 -0.36 0.09 -9.38
CA LEU A 127 -1.25 -0.19 -10.50
C LEU A 127 -0.55 0.05 -11.82
N ARG A 128 -0.76 -0.83 -12.81
CA ARG A 128 -0.26 -0.64 -14.18
C ARG A 128 -1.28 -1.06 -15.24
N VAL A 129 -1.06 -0.60 -16.46
CA VAL A 129 -1.69 -1.15 -17.68
C VAL A 129 -0.64 -1.22 -18.78
N ASP A 130 -0.63 -2.30 -19.55
CA ASP A 130 0.31 -2.50 -20.68
C ASP A 130 1.78 -2.19 -20.33
N GLY A 131 2.20 -2.62 -19.13
CA GLY A 131 3.55 -2.38 -18.61
C GLY A 131 3.83 -0.96 -18.08
N LYS A 132 2.91 -0.01 -18.25
CA LYS A 132 3.07 1.38 -17.79
C LYS A 132 2.46 1.61 -16.41
N PRO A 133 3.20 2.18 -15.44
CA PRO A 133 2.67 2.48 -14.12
C PRO A 133 1.61 3.58 -14.19
N LEU A 134 0.53 3.39 -13.44
CA LEU A 134 -0.59 4.32 -13.31
C LEU A 134 -0.62 4.99 -11.93
N SER A 135 0.01 4.37 -10.93
CA SER A 135 0.10 4.88 -9.55
C SER A 135 1.54 4.97 -9.05
N GLU A 136 1.73 5.70 -7.97
CA GLU A 136 2.91 5.53 -7.13
C GLU A 136 3.01 4.11 -6.57
N THR A 137 4.19 3.77 -6.02
CA THR A 137 4.38 2.52 -5.28
C THR A 137 3.97 2.71 -3.83
N TRP A 138 2.92 2.03 -3.42
CA TRP A 138 2.58 1.84 -2.01
C TRP A 138 3.58 0.89 -1.38
N LEU A 139 4.30 1.37 -0.36
CA LEU A 139 5.21 0.58 0.47
C LEU A 139 4.58 0.43 1.85
N TYR A 140 4.48 -0.80 2.34
CA TYR A 140 3.84 -1.06 3.63
C TYR A 140 4.54 -2.19 4.36
N GLN A 141 4.82 -1.98 5.63
CA GLN A 141 5.33 -3.03 6.51
C GLN A 141 4.19 -3.52 7.41
N TYR A 142 3.72 -4.74 7.15
CA TYR A 142 2.72 -5.40 7.98
C TYR A 142 3.39 -6.15 9.12
N HIS A 143 2.99 -5.84 10.35
CA HIS A 143 3.38 -6.58 11.55
C HIS A 143 2.26 -7.55 11.91
N PRO A 144 2.43 -8.87 11.69
CA PRO A 144 1.40 -9.85 11.98
C PRO A 144 0.97 -9.80 13.43
N PHE A 145 -0.32 -9.56 13.64
CA PHE A 145 -0.95 -9.66 14.95
C PHE A 145 -2.02 -10.74 14.92
N GLN A 146 -2.21 -11.38 16.07
CA GLN A 146 -3.31 -12.31 16.27
C GLN A 146 -4.60 -11.49 16.44
N SER A 147 -5.50 -11.57 15.47
CA SER A 147 -6.87 -11.11 15.70
C SER A 147 -7.55 -12.06 16.69
N PRO A 148 -8.28 -11.55 17.69
CA PRO A 148 -9.17 -12.39 18.49
C PRO A 148 -10.10 -13.15 17.55
N VAL A 149 -10.30 -14.45 17.80
CA VAL A 149 -11.33 -15.22 17.10
C VAL A 149 -12.67 -14.62 17.56
N GLY A 150 -13.35 -13.88 16.68
CA GLY A 150 -14.71 -13.44 16.95
C GLY A 150 -15.60 -14.67 17.15
N PRO A 151 -16.65 -14.59 17.99
CA PRO A 151 -17.52 -15.73 18.25
C PRO A 151 -18.02 -16.31 16.93
N VAL A 152 -17.98 -17.63 16.83
CA VAL A 152 -18.67 -18.35 15.75
C VAL A 152 -20.14 -18.02 15.95
N ALA A 153 -20.76 -17.31 15.00
CA ALA A 153 -22.20 -17.11 15.03
C ALA A 153 -22.85 -18.50 14.98
N SER A 154 -23.55 -18.85 16.06
CA SER A 154 -24.39 -20.03 16.18
C SER A 154 -25.60 -19.95 15.27
#